data_AF-A0AAU9LI77-F1
#
_entry.id   AF-A0AAU9LI77-F1
#
_cell.length_a   1.000
_cell.length_b   1.000
_cell.length_c   1.000
_cell.angle_alpha   90.00
_cell.angle_beta   90.00
_cell.angle_gamma   90.00
#
_symmetry.space_group_name_H-M   'P 1'
#
loop_
_entity.id
_entity.type
_entity.pdbx_description
1 polymer ?
#
loop_
_entity_poly.entity_id
_entity_poly.type
_entity_poly.pdbx_seq_one_letter_code
_entity_poly.pdbx_strand_id
1 'polypeptide(L)'
;MVESYAVDLEKKTCTCRVWQLNGYGCVHSVATISFLNRDVGGYVDTMFYGAVYKNTYTYLIQGMNGSNMWPPTDFIPPLPPMKRRMPGRPKVNKRRDASEKLPRHTVSKAG
;
A
#
# COMPACT_ATOMS: atom_id res chain seq x y z
N MET A 1 14.04 20.99 14.59
CA MET A 1 12.88 20.60 15.42
C MET A 1 12.72 19.10 15.19
N VAL A 2 13.03 18.27 16.19
CA VAL A 2 12.87 16.81 16.04
C VAL A 2 11.38 16.53 16.21
N GLU A 3 10.75 15.90 15.21
CA GLU A 3 9.35 15.48 15.32
C GLU A 3 9.23 14.47 16.46
N SER A 4 8.33 14.72 17.42
CA SER A 4 8.01 13.80 18.50
C SER A 4 6.68 13.10 18.24
N TYR A 5 6.60 11.82 18.61
CA TYR A 5 5.40 11.01 18.46
C TYR A 5 4.93 10.55 19.84
N ALA A 6 3.63 10.72 20.11
CA ALA A 6 3.01 10.20 21.33
C ALA A 6 2.41 8.82 21.04
N VAL A 7 2.63 7.89 21.96
CA VAL A 7 2.15 6.51 21.90
C VAL A 7 1.36 6.22 23.17
N ASP A 8 0.15 5.73 23.01
CA ASP A 8 -0.70 5.22 24.09
C ASP A 8 -0.86 3.71 23.89
N LEU A 9 -0.27 2.93 24.80
CA LEU A 9 -0.24 1.47 24.72
C LEU A 9 -1.56 0.81 25.14
N GLU A 10 -2.33 1.45 26.03
CA GLU A 10 -3.62 0.92 26.48
C GLU A 10 -4.66 1.06 25.38
N LYS A 11 -4.70 2.23 24.74
CA LYS A 11 -5.58 2.48 23.60
C LYS A 11 -5.02 1.95 22.28
N LYS A 12 -3.79 1.44 22.26
CA LYS A 12 -3.08 0.98 21.07
C LYS A 12 -3.04 2.04 19.96
N THR A 13 -2.70 3.28 20.32
CA THR A 13 -2.72 4.42 19.39
C THR A 13 -1.35 5.11 19.31
N CYS A 14 -1.07 5.70 18.15
CA CYS A 14 0.09 6.57 17.94
C CYS A 14 -0.31 7.83 17.17
N THR A 15 0.34 8.96 17.42
CA THR A 15 0.10 10.20 16.66
C THR A 15 0.42 10.07 15.17
N CYS A 16 1.26 9.10 14.77
CA CYS A 16 1.48 8.80 13.34
C CYS A 16 0.30 8.08 12.67
N ARG A 17 -0.72 7.65 13.44
CA ARG A 17 -1.96 6.97 13.00
C ARG A 17 -1.81 5.60 12.35
N VAL A 18 -0.59 5.15 12.06
CA VAL A 18 -0.33 3.84 11.41
C VAL A 18 -0.88 2.69 12.24
N TRP A 19 -0.78 2.74 13.57
CA TRP A 19 -1.29 1.68 14.42
C TRP A 19 -2.82 1.57 14.33
N GLN A 20 -3.52 2.69 14.39
CA GLN A 20 -4.99 2.73 14.28
C GLN A 20 -5.48 2.25 12.91
N LEU A 21 -4.72 2.50 11.84
CA LEU A 21 -5.08 2.07 10.49
C LEU A 21 -4.83 0.59 10.25
N ASN A 22 -3.72 0.07 10.77
CA ASN A 22 -3.27 -1.27 10.45
C ASN A 22 -3.70 -2.32 11.48
N GLY A 23 -4.00 -1.92 12.72
CA GLY A 23 -4.26 -2.83 13.84
C GLY A 23 -2.99 -3.47 14.44
N TYR A 24 -1.83 -3.31 13.80
CA TYR A 24 -0.52 -3.68 14.35
C TYR A 24 0.36 -2.45 14.53
N GLY A 25 1.29 -2.52 15.48
CA GLY A 25 2.12 -1.40 15.90
C GLY A 25 2.92 -0.76 14.75
N CYS A 26 3.12 0.55 14.83
CA CYS A 26 4.05 1.32 14.01
C CYS A 26 5.48 1.30 14.60
N VAL A 27 6.45 1.86 13.88
CA VAL A 27 7.85 1.96 14.35
C VAL A 27 7.98 2.66 15.70
N HIS A 28 7.17 3.70 15.95
CA HIS A 28 7.18 4.42 17.23
C HIS A 28 6.66 3.55 18.37
N SER A 29 5.55 2.86 18.16
CA SER A 29 5.01 1.96 19.19
C SER A 29 5.93 0.78 19.47
N VAL A 30 6.56 0.20 18.44
CA VAL A 30 7.51 -0.89 18.63
C VAL A 30 8.70 -0.40 19.45
N ALA A 31 9.21 0.80 19.15
CA ALA A 31 10.27 1.42 19.93
C ALA A 31 9.84 1.67 21.39
N THR A 32 8.63 2.21 21.63
CA THR A 32 8.10 2.44 22.98
C THR A 32 7.91 1.15 23.76
N ILE A 33 7.33 0.10 23.14
CA ILE A 33 7.11 -1.21 23.77
C ILE A 33 8.45 -1.87 24.12
N SER A 34 9.42 -1.82 23.20
CA SER A 34 10.77 -2.34 23.39
C SER A 34 11.49 -1.61 24.52
N PHE A 35 11.40 -0.28 24.57
CA PHE A 35 11.95 0.53 25.66
C PHE A 35 11.38 0.13 27.03
N LEU A 36 10.11 -0.27 27.09
CA LEU A 36 9.45 -0.75 28.30
C LEU A 36 9.71 -2.24 28.60
N ASN A 37 10.56 -2.92 27.81
CA ASN A 37 10.84 -4.36 27.92
C ASN A 37 9.57 -5.23 27.92
N ARG A 38 8.57 -4.87 27.10
CA ARG A 38 7.35 -5.65 26.95
C ARG A 38 7.37 -6.41 25.62
N ASP A 39 6.62 -7.51 25.56
CA ASP A 39 6.44 -8.22 24.30
C ASP A 39 5.55 -7.42 23.34
N VAL A 40 6.02 -7.23 22.10
CA VAL A 40 5.28 -6.54 21.03
C VAL A 40 4.10 -7.38 20.55
N GLY A 41 4.22 -8.72 20.57
CA GLY A 41 3.17 -9.64 20.13
C GLY A 41 1.85 -9.44 20.87
N GLY A 42 1.90 -9.17 22.18
CA GLY A 42 0.73 -8.88 23.01
C GLY A 42 -0.05 -7.61 22.64
N TYR A 43 0.53 -6.72 21.83
CA TYR A 43 -0.10 -5.46 21.43
C TYR A 43 -0.75 -5.51 20.04
N VAL A 44 -0.47 -6.55 19.25
CA VAL A 44 -1.07 -6.76 17.93
C VAL A 44 -2.55 -7.12 18.05
N ASP A 45 -3.38 -6.67 17.09
CA ASP A 45 -4.78 -7.09 17.03
C ASP A 45 -4.91 -8.62 16.84
N THR A 46 -5.87 -9.21 17.55
CA THR A 46 -6.18 -10.64 17.48
C THR A 46 -6.51 -11.13 16.07
N MET A 47 -6.97 -10.26 15.15
CA MET A 47 -7.27 -10.66 13.77
C MET A 47 -6.06 -11.23 13.02
N PHE A 48 -4.85 -10.86 13.44
CA PHE A 48 -3.60 -11.34 12.85
C PHE A 48 -3.11 -12.66 13.44
N TYR A 49 -3.82 -13.23 14.42
CA TYR A 49 -3.39 -14.47 15.04
C TYR A 49 -3.66 -15.65 14.09
N GLY A 50 -2.70 -16.57 14.00
CA GLY A 50 -2.82 -17.73 13.14
C GLY A 50 -4.05 -18.60 13.43
N ALA A 51 -4.52 -18.62 14.68
CA ALA A 51 -5.75 -19.29 15.06
C ALA A 51 -6.99 -18.64 14.41
N VAL A 52 -7.08 -17.30 14.44
CA VAL A 52 -8.16 -16.56 13.78
C VAL A 52 -8.08 -16.75 12.27
N TYR A 53 -6.89 -16.64 11.67
CA TYR A 53 -6.70 -16.90 10.24
C TYR A 53 -7.20 -18.29 9.83
N LYS A 54 -6.76 -19.35 10.54
CA LYS A 54 -7.22 -20.73 10.27
C LYS A 54 -8.73 -20.87 10.43
N ASN A 55 -9.30 -20.25 11.45
CA ASN A 55 -10.74 -20.25 11.69
C ASN A 55 -11.52 -19.58 10.55
N THR A 56 -11.05 -18.41 10.08
CA THR A 56 -11.66 -17.67 8.96
C THR A 56 -11.69 -18.51 7.68
N TYR A 57 -10.64 -19.28 7.40
CA TYR A 57 -10.53 -20.16 6.23
C TYR A 57 -10.86 -21.62 6.53
N THR A 58 -11.56 -21.92 7.63
CA THR A 58 -11.97 -23.31 7.95
C THR A 58 -13.01 -23.81 6.96
N TYR A 59 -13.84 -22.92 6.43
CA TYR A 59 -14.83 -23.25 5.43
C TYR A 59 -14.26 -23.07 4.02
N LEU A 60 -14.64 -23.98 3.13
CA LEU A 60 -14.27 -23.93 1.71
C LEU A 60 -14.92 -22.71 1.06
N ILE A 61 -14.11 -21.83 0.47
CA ILE A 61 -14.59 -20.81 -0.45
C ILE A 61 -14.95 -21.54 -1.74
N GLN A 62 -16.25 -21.77 -1.94
CA GLN A 62 -16.74 -22.38 -3.17
C GLN A 62 -16.43 -21.47 -4.36
N GLY A 63 -15.93 -22.07 -5.43
CA GLY A 63 -15.76 -21.35 -6.70
C GLY A 63 -17.12 -20.82 -7.17
N MET A 64 -17.14 -19.57 -7.62
CA MET A 64 -18.30 -19.05 -8.33
C MET A 64 -18.30 -19.63 -9.75
N ASN A 65 -19.49 -19.97 -10.25
CA ASN A 65 -19.64 -20.36 -11.64
C ASN A 65 -19.14 -19.26 -12.58
N GLY A 66 -18.80 -19.62 -13.82
CA GLY A 66 -18.45 -18.65 -14.85
C GLY A 66 -19.59 -17.67 -15.11
N SER A 67 -19.26 -16.46 -15.61
CA SER A 67 -20.23 -15.41 -15.89
C SER A 67 -21.33 -15.83 -16.87
N ASN A 68 -21.06 -16.85 -17.69
CA ASN A 68 -22.02 -17.47 -18.60
C ASN A 68 -23.14 -18.26 -17.89
N MET A 69 -22.96 -18.62 -16.61
CA MET A 69 -23.95 -19.36 -15.81
C MET A 69 -24.60 -18.50 -14.72
N TRP A 70 -24.33 -17.20 -14.70
CA TRP A 70 -24.97 -16.29 -13.75
C TRP A 70 -26.42 -16.01 -14.18
N PRO A 71 -27.37 -15.93 -13.22
CA PRO A 71 -28.74 -15.58 -13.55
C PRO A 71 -28.79 -14.16 -14.16
N PRO A 72 -29.70 -13.92 -15.12
CA PRO A 72 -29.95 -12.57 -15.60
C PRO A 72 -30.42 -11.69 -14.45
N THR A 73 -30.09 -10.40 -14.55
CA THR A 73 -30.37 -9.40 -13.52
C THR A 73 -31.10 -8.23 -14.17
N ASP A 74 -32.11 -7.70 -13.49
CA ASP A 74 -32.91 -6.56 -13.97
C ASP A 74 -32.21 -5.21 -13.74
N PHE A 75 -31.07 -5.21 -13.04
CA PHE A 75 -30.26 -4.02 -12.81
C PHE A 75 -29.64 -3.51 -14.10
N ILE A 76 -29.58 -2.18 -14.21
CA ILE A 76 -28.93 -1.50 -15.33
C ILE A 76 -27.45 -1.91 -15.36
N PRO A 77 -26.94 -2.41 -16.50
CA PRO A 77 -25.54 -2.76 -16.60
C PRO A 77 -24.66 -1.52 -16.39
N PRO A 78 -23.50 -1.66 -15.72
CA PRO A 78 -22.59 -0.54 -15.55
C PRO A 78 -22.16 -0.02 -16.92
N LEU A 79 -22.04 1.30 -17.02
CA LEU A 79 -21.50 1.92 -18.24
C LEU A 79 -20.09 1.38 -18.50
N PRO A 80 -19.71 1.17 -19.78
CA PRO A 80 -18.36 0.77 -20.10
C PRO A 80 -17.38 1.80 -19.52
N PRO A 81 -16.21 1.37 -19.03
CA PRO A 81 -15.20 2.30 -18.56
C PRO A 81 -14.87 3.30 -19.66
N MET A 82 -14.73 4.59 -19.29
CA MET A 82 -14.33 5.61 -20.25
C MET A 82 -13.04 5.18 -20.94
N LYS A 83 -13.03 5.18 -22.28
CA LYS A 83 -11.82 4.87 -23.05
C LYS A 83 -10.73 5.88 -22.69
N ARG A 84 -9.78 5.48 -21.85
CA ARG A 84 -8.59 6.27 -21.55
C ARG A 84 -7.50 5.88 -22.54
N ARG A 85 -6.96 6.87 -23.27
CA ARG A 85 -5.71 6.67 -24.00
C ARG A 85 -4.61 6.46 -22.96
N MET A 86 -4.11 5.23 -22.86
CA MET A 86 -2.94 4.96 -22.02
C MET A 86 -1.77 5.83 -22.47
N PRO A 87 -0.91 6.30 -21.54
CA PRO A 87 0.35 6.89 -21.92
C PRO A 87 1.06 5.96 -22.89
N GLY A 88 1.41 6.48 -24.06
CA GLY A 88 2.23 5.73 -25.00
C GLY A 88 3.59 5.42 -24.38
N ARG A 89 4.32 4.50 -25.01
CA ARG A 89 5.72 4.24 -24.64
C ARG A 89 6.47 5.57 -24.50
N PRO A 90 7.16 5.83 -23.37
CA PRO A 90 8.01 7.00 -23.24
C PRO A 90 8.97 7.09 -24.41
N LYS A 91 9.15 8.30 -24.96
CA LYS A 91 10.08 8.53 -26.06
C LYS A 91 11.50 8.19 -25.58
N VAL A 92 12.28 7.48 -26.39
CA VAL A 92 13.68 7.11 -26.07
C VAL A 92 14.49 8.36 -25.71
N ASN A 93 14.29 9.45 -26.46
CA ASN A 93 14.88 10.74 -26.16
C ASN A 93 13.85 11.66 -25.51
N LYS A 94 14.09 12.06 -24.26
CA LYS A 94 13.32 13.08 -23.54
C LYS A 94 13.39 14.40 -24.32
N ARG A 95 12.27 15.14 -24.40
CA ARG A 95 12.31 16.55 -24.80
C ARG A 95 12.96 17.35 -23.67
N ARG A 96 14.00 18.13 -23.98
CA ARG A 96 14.66 18.97 -23.00
C ARG A 96 13.75 20.11 -22.58
N ASP A 97 13.78 20.43 -21.29
CA ASP A 97 13.14 21.64 -20.77
C ASP A 97 13.93 22.89 -21.21
N ALA A 98 13.27 24.06 -21.28
CA ALA A 98 13.94 25.32 -21.60
C ALA A 98 15.02 25.69 -20.56
N SER A 99 14.88 25.21 -19.31
CA SER A 99 15.89 25.39 -18.27
C SER A 99 17.07 24.41 -18.35
N GLU A 100 16.98 23.36 -19.18
CA GLU A 100 18.07 22.37 -19.31
C GLU A 100 19.23 22.96 -20.14
N LYS A 101 20.41 23.03 -19.54
CA LYS A 101 21.63 23.46 -20.23
C LYS A 101 21.90 22.52 -21.42
N LEU A 102 22.17 23.09 -22.59
CA LEU A 102 22.62 22.29 -23.74
C LEU A 102 23.87 21.50 -23.34
N PRO A 103 24.01 20.23 -23.76
CA PRO A 103 25.26 19.51 -23.66
C PRO A 103 26.32 20.37 -24.33
N ARG A 104 27.46 20.52 -23.66
CA ARG A 104 28.63 21.11 -24.29
C ARG A 104 28.94 20.29 -25.54
N HIS A 105 29.09 20.97 -26.66
CA HIS A 105 29.60 20.35 -27.89
C HIS A 105 31.06 19.95 -27.63
N THR A 106 31.26 18.72 -27.19
CA THR A 106 32.61 18.17 -27.03
C THR A 106 33.00 17.56 -28.37
N VAL A 107 33.89 18.23 -29.08
CA VAL A 107 34.55 17.63 -30.24
C VAL A 107 35.49 16.58 -29.67
N SER A 108 35.20 15.30 -29.89
CA SER A 108 36.20 14.26 -29.66
C SER A 108 37.36 14.54 -30.62
N LYS A 109 38.57 14.78 -30.09
CA LYS A 109 39.79 14.79 -30.91
C LYS A 109 39.84 13.44 -31.63
N ALA A 110 39.74 13.47 -32.95
CA ALA A 110 40.08 12.31 -33.77
C ALA A 110 41.59 12.08 -33.62
N GLY A 111 41.95 10.84 -33.29
CA GLY A 111 43.29 10.28 -33.44
C GLY A 111 43.23 9.19 -34.50
#